data_AF-A0A950QLI5-F1
#
_entry.id   AF-A0A950QLI5-F1
#
_cell.length_a   1.000
_cell.length_b   1.000
_cell.length_c   1.000
_cell.angle_alpha   90.00
_cell.angle_beta   90.00
_cell.angle_gamma   90.00
#
_symmetry.space_group_name_H-M   'P 1'
#
loop_
_entity.id
_entity.type
_entity.pdbx_description
1 polymer ?
#
loop_
_entity_poly.entity_id
_entity_poly.type
_entity_poly.pdbx_seq_one_letter_code
_entity_poly.pdbx_strand_id
1 'polypeptide(L)' 'MNLGELNRVACAMVQKGKGILAADESSGTIKKRFDKIGVDSTEENRRDYREMLFRSADGMKHISGVILYDET' A
#
# COMPACT_ATOMS: atom_id res chain seq x y z
N MET A 1 1.49 -24.64 -9.68
CA MET A 1 0.58 -23.63 -9.11
C MET A 1 -0.36 -24.35 -8.14
N ASN A 2 -0.34 -23.98 -6.85
CA ASN A 2 -1.20 -24.63 -5.85
C ASN A 2 -2.53 -23.87 -5.74
N LEU A 3 -3.61 -24.44 -6.26
CA LEU A 3 -4.93 -23.80 -6.30
C LEU A 3 -5.53 -23.60 -4.90
N GLY A 4 -5.23 -24.49 -3.95
CA GLY A 4 -5.69 -24.36 -2.57
C GLY A 4 -5.11 -23.12 -1.89
N GLU A 5 -3.82 -22.89 -2.08
CA GLU A 5 -3.15 -21.69 -1.56
C GLU A 5 -3.65 -20.39 -2.21
N LEU A 6 -3.87 -20.39 -3.54
CA LEU A 6 -4.42 -19.22 -4.23
C LEU A 6 -5.83 -18.87 -3.72
N ASN A 7 -6.70 -19.87 -3.57
CA ASN A 7 -8.04 -19.64 -3.05
C ASN A 7 -8.00 -19.12 -1.60
N ARG A 8 -7.15 -19.71 -0.76
CA ARG A 8 -6.97 -19.27 0.64
C ARG A 8 -6.56 -17.80 0.73
N VAL A 9 -5.59 -17.38 -0.09
CA VAL A 9 -5.13 -15.98 -0.13
C VAL A 9 -6.22 -15.06 -0.67
N ALA A 10 -6.88 -15.44 -1.78
CA ALA A 10 -7.97 -14.64 -2.35
C ALA A 10 -9.10 -14.41 -1.33
N CYS A 11 -9.53 -15.46 -0.62
CA CYS A 11 -10.52 -15.35 0.46
C CYS A 11 -10.05 -14.43 1.60
N ALA A 12 -8.77 -14.47 1.97
CA ALA A 12 -8.22 -13.58 2.99
C ALA A 12 -8.21 -12.11 2.53
N MET A 13 -7.96 -11.85 1.24
CA MET A 13 -7.97 -10.50 0.66
C MET A 13 -9.38 -9.88 0.60
N VAL A 14 -10.45 -10.68 0.50
CA VAL A 14 -11.84 -10.16 0.33
C VAL A 14 -12.70 -10.31 1.59
N GLN A 15 -12.10 -10.36 2.77
CA GLN A 15 -12.83 -10.42 4.04
C GLN A 15 -13.85 -9.28 4.18
N LYS A 16 -15.05 -9.59 4.66
CA LYS A 16 -16.11 -8.60 4.88
C LYS A 16 -15.62 -7.47 5.80
N GLY A 17 -15.80 -6.23 5.36
CA GLY A 17 -15.39 -5.04 6.11
C GLY A 17 -13.90 -4.69 5.97
N LYS A 18 -13.18 -5.38 5.09
CA LYS A 18 -11.81 -5.05 4.71
C LYS A 18 -11.68 -4.78 3.22
N GLY A 19 -10.66 -3.99 2.85
CA GLY A 19 -10.29 -3.69 1.47
C GLY A 19 -8.80 -3.77 1.23
N ILE A 20 -8.38 -3.41 0.02
CA ILE A 20 -6.97 -3.40 -0.39
C ILE A 20 -6.45 -1.96 -0.39
N LEU A 21 -5.28 -1.75 0.19
CA LEU A 21 -4.53 -0.51 0.07
C LEU A 21 -3.59 -0.60 -1.13
N ALA A 22 -3.80 0.23 -2.15
CA ALA A 22 -2.87 0.38 -3.25
C ALA A 22 -1.81 1.43 -2.88
N ALA A 23 -0.60 0.97 -2.49
CA ALA A 23 0.57 1.79 -2.17
C ALA A 23 1.71 1.55 -3.20
N ASP A 24 1.31 1.20 -4.43
CA ASP A 24 2.15 0.79 -5.54
C ASP A 24 2.48 1.94 -6.50
N GLU A 25 2.43 3.19 -6.02
CA GLU A 25 2.81 4.32 -6.86
C GLU A 25 4.29 4.22 -7.29
N SER A 26 4.49 4.22 -8.60
CA SER A 26 5.82 4.38 -9.19
C SER A 26 6.45 5.72 -8.80
N SER A 27 7.78 5.81 -8.88
CA SER A 27 8.52 7.01 -8.50
C SER A 27 8.04 8.28 -9.23
N GLY A 28 7.63 8.16 -10.49
CA GLY A 28 7.03 9.27 -11.24
C GLY A 28 5.60 9.65 -10.80
N THR A 29 4.82 8.68 -10.34
CA THR A 29 3.44 8.91 -9.87
C THR A 29 3.42 9.56 -8.50
N ILE A 30 4.23 9.04 -7.56
CA ILE A 30 4.33 9.60 -6.21
C ILE A 30 4.92 11.01 -6.22
N LYS A 31 5.90 11.27 -7.11
CA LYS A 31 6.43 12.64 -7.31
C LYS A 31 5.32 13.63 -7.64
N LYS A 32 4.41 13.31 -8.57
CA LYS A 32 3.27 14.19 -8.91
C LYS A 32 2.33 14.44 -7.73
N ARG A 33 2.22 13.49 -6.78
CA ARG A 33 1.43 13.67 -5.55
C ARG A 33 2.15 14.59 -4.57
N PHE A 34 3.45 14.39 -4.38
CA PHE A 34 4.27 15.22 -3.49
C PHE A 34 4.44 16.66 -4.00
N ASP A 35 4.62 16.85 -5.31
CA ASP A 35 4.70 18.18 -5.94
C ASP A 35 3.45 19.04 -5.61
N LYS A 36 2.26 18.42 -5.51
CA LYS A 36 1.01 19.12 -5.17
C LYS A 36 0.94 19.64 -3.74
N ILE A 37 1.74 19.07 -2.84
CA ILE A 37 1.79 19.44 -1.43
C ILE A 37 3.13 20.11 -1.05
N GLY A 38 3.98 20.42 -2.04
CA GLY A 38 5.27 21.08 -1.82
C GLY A 38 6.32 20.21 -1.13
N VAL A 39 6.25 18.88 -1.31
CA VAL A 39 7.21 17.93 -0.74
C VAL A 39 8.15 17.43 -1.83
N ASP A 40 9.45 17.33 -1.52
CA ASP A 40 10.43 16.76 -2.44
C ASP A 40 10.30 15.24 -2.50
N SER A 41 10.37 14.66 -3.71
CA SER A 41 10.33 13.22 -3.91
C SER A 41 11.71 12.57 -3.71
N THR A 42 12.18 12.56 -2.47
CA THR A 42 13.34 11.79 -2.01
C THR A 42 12.94 10.36 -1.63
N GLU A 43 13.90 9.44 -1.58
CA GLU A 43 13.66 8.06 -1.12
C GLU A 43 13.15 8.02 0.32
N GLU A 44 13.75 8.83 1.20
CA GLU A 44 13.34 8.98 2.60
C GLU A 44 11.88 9.42 2.71
N ASN A 45 11.47 10.47 1.98
CA ASN A 45 10.09 10.95 2.01
C ASN A 45 9.09 9.91 1.47
N ARG A 46 9.48 9.14 0.45
CA ARG A 46 8.64 8.03 -0.06
C ARG A 46 8.48 6.94 0.99
N ARG A 47 9.57 6.53 1.63
CA ARG A 47 9.57 5.51 2.69
C ARG A 47 8.76 5.96 3.89
N ASP A 48 8.96 7.19 4.36
CA ASP A 48 8.23 7.76 5.50
C ASP A 48 6.73 7.88 5.21
N TYR A 49 6.34 8.25 3.98
CA TYR A 49 4.94 8.26 3.56
C TYR A 49 4.31 6.86 3.61
N ARG A 50 4.99 5.83 3.10
CA ARG A 50 4.51 4.43 3.16
C ARG A 50 4.46 3.92 4.60
N GLU A 51 5.48 4.22 5.39
CA GLU A 51 5.53 3.88 6.81
C GLU A 51 4.38 4.52 7.59
N MET A 52 4.08 5.79 7.33
CA MET A 52 2.93 6.49 7.91
C MET A 52 1.61 5.77 7.59
N LEU A 53 1.40 5.33 6.33
CA LEU A 53 0.22 4.56 5.95
C LEU A 53 0.12 3.24 6.75
N PHE A 54 1.23 2.52 6.91
CA PHE A 54 1.26 1.22 7.59
C PHE A 54 1.15 1.32 9.11
N ARG A 55 1.60 2.43 9.70
CA ARG A 55 1.52 2.68 11.15
C ARG A 55 0.14 3.16 11.61
N SER A 56 -0.79 3.42 10.70
CA SER A 56 -2.16 3.80 11.05
C SER A 56 -2.93 2.60 11.64
N ALA A 57 -2.77 2.38 12.95
CA ALA A 57 -3.28 1.19 13.64
C ALA A 57 -4.79 0.97 13.46
N ASP A 58 -5.60 2.04 13.48
CA ASP A 58 -7.03 1.94 13.25
C ASP A 58 -7.38 1.78 11.77
N GLY A 59 -6.67 2.49 10.87
CA GLY A 59 -6.88 2.35 9.43
C GLY A 59 -6.57 0.93 8.93
N MET A 60 -5.47 0.34 9.41
CA MET A 60 -5.02 -0.99 9.00
C MET A 60 -5.95 -2.12 9.44
N LYS A 61 -6.85 -1.91 10.42
CA LYS A 61 -7.89 -2.90 10.77
C LYS A 61 -8.85 -3.17 9.61
N HIS A 62 -9.00 -2.20 8.71
CA HIS A 62 -9.87 -2.25 7.53
C HIS A 62 -9.13 -2.69 6.27
N ILE A 63 -7.85 -3.04 6.36
CA ILE A 63 -7.04 -3.45 5.22
C ILE A 63 -6.69 -4.93 5.33
N SER A 64 -6.95 -5.69 4.28
CA SER A 64 -6.66 -7.13 4.17
C SER A 64 -5.39 -7.42 3.37
N GLY A 65 -4.94 -6.47 2.55
CA GLY A 65 -3.74 -6.58 1.75
C GLY A 65 -3.27 -5.22 1.25
N VAL A 66 -1.97 -5.15 0.94
CA VAL A 66 -1.33 -3.95 0.40
C VAL A 66 -0.64 -4.32 -0.91
N ILE A 67 -0.85 -3.53 -1.95
CA ILE A 67 -0.09 -3.61 -3.21
C ILE A 67 1.10 -2.68 -3.07
N LEU A 68 2.31 -3.21 -3.25
CA LEU A 68 3.56 -2.48 -3.09
C LEU A 68 4.24 -2.28 -4.45
N TYR A 69 5.01 -1.21 -4.56
CA TYR A 69 5.95 -1.00 -5.66
C TYR A 69 7.32 -1.57 -5.26
N ASP A 70 8.16 -2.02 -6.21
CA ASP A 70 9.44 -2.68 -5.91
C ASP A 70 10.40 -1.85 -5.01
N GLU A 71 10.27 -0.53 -5.05
CA GLU A 71 11.04 0.40 -4.22
C GLU A 71 10.50 0.56 -2.78
N THR A 72 9.45 -0.16 -2.40
CA THR A 72 8.70 0.04 -1.15
C THR A 72 9.19 -0.85 -0.03
#